data_AF-A0A919N585-F1
#
_entry.id   AF-A0A919N585-F1
#
_cell.length_a   1.000
_cell.length_b   1.000
_cell.length_c   1.000
_cell.angle_alpha   90.00
_cell.angle_beta   90.00
_cell.angle_gamma   90.00
#
_symmetry.space_group_name_H-M   'P 1'
#
loop_
_entity.id
_entity.type
_entity.pdbx_description
1 polymer ?
#
loop_
_entity_poly.entity_id
_entity_poly.type
_entity_poly.pdbx_seq_one_letter_code
_entity_poly.pdbx_strand_id
1 'polypeptide(L)'
;MGAPGWIGNGNILSTDTINYLLSWLGCARQHNLTIGYLTAGQNEKKYDANWTISLRNALNSNGGAATFNWYKNLRSALNSHGHSSVKIVASDDFGWGPADEAQRDPAFGAAISVYGSHYVCGYRSALSNGPSSTNAIKLRQGTLGE
;
A
#
# COMPACT_ATOMS: atom_id res chain seq x y z
N MET A 1 -11.16 -1.15 10.00
CA MET A 1 -11.31 -1.80 8.67
C MET A 1 -10.95 -3.27 8.78
N GLY A 2 -11.64 -4.16 8.07
CA GLY A 2 -11.46 -5.62 8.18
C GLY A 2 -11.59 -6.32 6.83
N ALA A 3 -11.20 -7.60 6.78
CA ALA A 3 -11.37 -8.48 5.63
C ALA A 3 -12.25 -9.68 6.05
N PRO A 4 -12.88 -10.40 5.11
CA PRO A 4 -13.55 -11.66 5.42
C PRO A 4 -12.64 -12.62 6.21
N GLY A 5 -13.18 -13.31 7.22
CA GLY A 5 -12.38 -14.11 8.15
C GLY A 5 -11.59 -15.27 7.51
N TRP A 6 -11.96 -15.68 6.31
CA TRP A 6 -11.26 -16.72 5.55
C TRP A 6 -9.99 -16.22 4.85
N ILE A 7 -9.79 -14.91 4.73
CA ILE A 7 -8.66 -14.31 4.02
C ILE A 7 -7.34 -14.67 4.72
N GLY A 8 -6.47 -15.38 4.01
CA GLY A 8 -5.08 -15.64 4.40
C GLY A 8 -4.93 -16.27 5.78
N ASN A 9 -5.94 -16.98 6.27
CA ASN A 9 -5.99 -17.52 7.63
C ASN A 9 -5.70 -16.45 8.71
N GLY A 10 -6.29 -15.25 8.54
CA GLY A 10 -6.07 -14.10 9.42
C GLY A 10 -4.96 -13.15 8.96
N ASN A 11 -4.18 -13.51 7.93
CA ASN A 11 -3.22 -12.61 7.31
C ASN A 11 -3.84 -11.87 6.10
N ILE A 12 -4.10 -10.58 6.27
CA ILE A 12 -4.66 -9.70 5.24
C ILE A 12 -3.65 -9.41 4.12
N LEU A 13 -2.34 -9.52 4.36
CA LEU A 13 -1.33 -9.41 3.31
C LEU A 13 -1.02 -10.78 2.72
N SER A 14 -1.95 -11.29 1.93
CA SER A 14 -1.91 -12.62 1.32
C SER A 14 -2.38 -12.61 -0.13
N THR A 15 -2.13 -13.70 -0.85
CA THR A 15 -2.67 -13.91 -2.20
C THR A 15 -4.20 -13.90 -2.22
N ASP A 16 -4.85 -14.38 -1.15
CA ASP A 16 -6.31 -14.37 -1.02
C ASP A 16 -6.87 -12.96 -1.08
N THR A 17 -6.20 -11.99 -0.46
CA THR A 17 -6.59 -10.57 -0.54
C THR A 17 -6.41 -10.02 -1.96
N ILE A 18 -5.34 -10.39 -2.67
CA ILE A 18 -5.14 -9.97 -4.07
C ILE A 18 -6.29 -10.51 -4.92
N ASN A 19 -6.61 -11.79 -4.80
CA ASN A 19 -7.69 -12.43 -5.55
C ASN A 19 -9.06 -11.81 -5.21
N TYR A 20 -9.30 -11.52 -3.94
CA TYR A 20 -10.50 -10.84 -3.48
C TYR A 20 -10.65 -9.45 -4.10
N LEU A 21 -9.58 -8.65 -4.10
CA LEU A 21 -9.56 -7.31 -4.70
C LEU A 21 -9.79 -7.36 -6.22
N LEU A 22 -9.18 -8.33 -6.92
CA LEU A 22 -9.40 -8.53 -8.36
C LEU A 22 -10.85 -8.91 -8.67
N SER A 23 -11.44 -9.81 -7.88
CA SER A 23 -12.85 -10.18 -8.02
C SER A 23 -13.76 -8.98 -7.84
N TRP A 24 -13.50 -8.16 -6.81
CA TRP A 24 -14.25 -6.92 -6.58
C TRP A 24 -14.10 -5.91 -7.72
N LEU A 25 -12.89 -5.72 -8.26
CA LEU A 25 -12.65 -4.84 -9.42
C LEU A 25 -13.36 -5.37 -10.68
N GLY A 26 -13.38 -6.69 -10.87
CA GLY A 26 -14.14 -7.35 -11.92
C GLY A 26 -15.63 -7.05 -11.82
N CYS A 27 -16.20 -7.15 -10.61
CA CYS A 27 -17.59 -6.80 -10.32
C CYS A 27 -17.86 -5.31 -10.57
N ALA A 28 -17.01 -4.41 -10.06
CA ALA A 28 -17.14 -2.96 -10.28
C ALA A 28 -17.22 -2.62 -11.79
N ARG A 29 -16.37 -3.25 -12.61
CA ARG A 29 -16.39 -3.08 -14.07
C ARG A 29 -17.70 -3.54 -14.72
N GLN A 30 -18.29 -4.64 -14.25
CA GLN A 30 -19.61 -5.10 -14.74
C GLN A 30 -20.72 -4.07 -14.48
N HIS A 31 -20.53 -3.23 -13.46
CA HIS A 31 -21.43 -2.14 -13.10
C HIS A 31 -20.99 -0.77 -13.64
N ASN A 32 -20.13 -0.74 -14.67
CA ASN A 32 -19.60 0.49 -15.28
C ASN A 32 -18.87 1.42 -14.31
N LEU A 33 -18.35 0.88 -13.20
CA LEU A 33 -17.53 1.63 -12.25
C LEU A 33 -16.06 1.49 -12.64
N THR A 34 -15.41 2.63 -12.90
CA THR A 34 -13.97 2.70 -13.13
C THR A 34 -13.28 3.12 -11.84
N ILE A 35 -12.49 2.21 -11.27
CA ILE A 35 -11.77 2.46 -10.03
C ILE A 35 -10.39 3.03 -10.37
N GLY A 36 -10.15 4.30 -10.01
CA GLY A 36 -8.88 4.98 -10.31
C GLY A 36 -7.76 4.70 -9.29
N TYR A 37 -8.12 4.49 -8.03
CA TYR A 37 -7.19 4.33 -6.92
C TYR A 37 -7.63 3.19 -6.01
N LEU A 38 -6.66 2.41 -5.55
CA LEU A 38 -6.86 1.35 -4.59
C LEU A 38 -5.80 1.45 -3.49
N THR A 39 -6.25 1.63 -2.25
CA THR A 39 -5.43 1.31 -1.09
C THR A 39 -5.60 -0.17 -0.79
N ALA A 40 -4.48 -0.88 -0.78
CA ALA A 40 -4.51 -2.34 -0.77
C ALA A 40 -3.99 -2.92 0.56
N GLY A 41 -3.46 -2.05 1.44
CA GLY A 41 -3.22 -2.35 2.84
C GLY A 41 -4.49 -2.19 3.70
N GLN A 42 -4.40 -2.58 4.97
CA GLN A 42 -5.47 -2.35 5.93
C GLN A 42 -5.41 -0.89 6.42
N ASN A 43 -6.40 -0.07 6.03
CA ASN A 43 -6.45 1.35 6.39
C ASN A 43 -6.22 1.60 7.88
N GLU A 44 -5.39 2.60 8.16
CA GLU A 44 -5.00 3.09 9.49
C GLU A 44 -4.54 2.01 10.46
N LYS A 45 -4.27 0.79 9.98
CA LYS A 45 -3.55 -0.16 10.79
C LYS A 45 -2.11 0.30 10.75
N LYS A 46 -1.72 1.02 11.82
CA LYS A 46 -0.31 1.13 12.20
C LYS A 46 0.27 -0.26 12.02
N TYR A 47 1.39 -0.35 11.30
CA TYR A 47 2.39 -1.36 11.61
C TYR A 47 2.54 -1.35 13.14
N ASP A 48 1.85 -2.26 13.82
CA ASP A 48 1.85 -2.35 15.27
C ASP A 48 3.30 -2.55 15.64
N ALA A 49 3.94 -1.62 16.35
CA ALA A 49 5.37 -1.67 16.58
C ALA A 49 5.79 -2.96 17.33
N ASN A 50 4.93 -3.56 18.14
CA ASN A 50 5.20 -4.84 18.83
C ASN A 50 4.99 -6.04 17.91
N TRP A 51 4.00 -6.00 17.02
CA TRP A 51 3.89 -6.95 15.91
C TRP A 51 5.04 -6.76 14.91
N THR A 52 5.49 -5.53 14.68
CA THR A 52 6.57 -5.14 13.77
C THR A 52 7.91 -5.48 14.37
N ILE A 53 8.11 -5.42 15.69
CA ILE A 53 9.33 -5.86 16.38
C ILE A 53 9.35 -7.38 16.41
N SER A 54 8.22 -8.05 16.71
CA SER A 54 8.12 -9.51 16.68
C SER A 54 8.27 -10.07 15.25
N LEU A 55 7.65 -9.42 14.27
CA LEU A 55 7.75 -9.74 12.86
C LEU A 55 9.12 -9.33 12.33
N ARG A 56 9.71 -8.17 12.68
CA ARG A 56 11.10 -7.78 12.34
C ARG A 56 12.12 -8.73 12.94
N ASN A 57 11.88 -9.29 14.13
CA ASN A 57 12.75 -10.32 14.68
C ASN A 57 12.61 -11.65 13.93
N ALA A 58 11.40 -12.03 13.49
CA ALA A 58 11.17 -13.19 12.61
C ALA A 58 11.63 -12.95 11.15
N LEU A 59 11.66 -11.69 10.72
CA LEU A 59 12.03 -11.20 9.39
C LEU A 59 13.49 -10.76 9.34
N ASN A 60 14.20 -10.57 10.42
CA ASN A 60 15.67 -10.55 10.36
C ASN A 60 16.20 -11.94 9.96
N SER A 61 15.31 -12.95 9.88
CA SER A 61 15.48 -14.18 9.12
C SER A 61 14.79 -14.22 7.73
N ASN A 62 13.90 -13.27 7.33
CA ASN A 62 13.24 -13.15 5.98
C ASN A 62 12.39 -11.88 5.58
N GLY A 63 12.38 -10.77 6.31
CA GLY A 63 12.81 -9.45 5.79
C GLY A 63 11.88 -8.24 5.68
N GLY A 64 10.58 -8.21 5.98
CA GLY A 64 9.70 -7.03 5.71
C GLY A 64 9.41 -6.80 4.22
N ALA A 65 10.29 -7.36 3.38
CA ALA A 65 10.10 -7.74 2.00
C ALA A 65 8.75 -8.39 1.75
N ALA A 66 8.17 -9.17 2.67
CA ALA A 66 6.86 -9.78 2.45
C ALA A 66 5.75 -8.76 2.14
N THR A 67 5.69 -7.64 2.86
CA THR A 67 4.70 -6.58 2.61
C THR A 67 4.99 -5.83 1.32
N PHE A 68 6.25 -5.46 1.08
CA PHE A 68 6.62 -4.72 -0.14
C PHE A 68 6.54 -5.61 -1.40
N ASN A 69 6.88 -6.90 -1.28
CA ASN A 69 6.65 -7.90 -2.30
C ASN A 69 5.15 -8.11 -2.54
N TRP A 70 4.32 -8.04 -1.50
CA TRP A 70 2.87 -8.12 -1.69
C TRP A 70 2.36 -6.98 -2.59
N TYR A 71 2.82 -5.74 -2.40
CA TYR A 71 2.49 -4.63 -3.30
C TYR A 71 2.98 -4.85 -4.73
N LYS A 72 4.20 -5.40 -4.91
CA LYS A 72 4.72 -5.79 -6.24
C LYS A 72 3.85 -6.89 -6.89
N ASN A 73 3.45 -7.89 -6.11
CA ASN A 73 2.58 -8.98 -6.57
C ASN A 73 1.19 -8.46 -6.95
N LEU A 74 0.62 -7.57 -6.14
CA LEU A 74 -0.63 -6.89 -6.46
C LEU A 74 -0.52 -6.12 -7.78
N ARG A 75 0.58 -5.39 -7.99
CA ARG A 75 0.79 -4.68 -9.26
C ARG A 75 0.86 -5.63 -10.45
N SER A 76 1.63 -6.71 -10.34
CA SER A 76 1.71 -7.75 -11.36
C SER A 76 0.33 -8.33 -11.68
N ALA A 77 -0.46 -8.63 -10.64
CA ALA A 77 -1.79 -9.21 -10.78
C ALA A 77 -2.79 -8.23 -11.41
N LEU A 78 -2.76 -6.95 -11.03
CA LEU A 78 -3.60 -5.91 -11.66
C LEU A 78 -3.26 -5.76 -13.14
N ASN A 79 -1.98 -5.75 -13.50
CA ASN A 79 -1.57 -5.70 -14.90
C ASN A 79 -2.06 -6.91 -15.69
N SER A 80 -1.89 -8.13 -15.16
CA SER A 80 -2.28 -9.37 -15.85
C SER A 80 -3.79 -9.55 -16.00
N HIS A 81 -4.59 -8.90 -15.14
CA HIS A 81 -6.06 -8.98 -15.19
C HIS A 81 -6.72 -7.76 -15.88
N GLY A 82 -5.94 -6.93 -16.57
CA GLY A 82 -6.47 -5.80 -17.34
C GLY A 82 -6.85 -4.58 -16.49
N HIS A 83 -6.26 -4.46 -15.29
CA HIS A 83 -6.44 -3.36 -14.35
C HIS A 83 -5.16 -2.51 -14.21
N SER A 84 -4.33 -2.42 -15.26
CA SER A 84 -3.06 -1.70 -15.23
C SER A 84 -3.22 -0.20 -14.95
N SER A 85 -4.36 0.39 -15.30
CA SER A 85 -4.70 1.80 -15.02
C SER A 85 -5.01 2.09 -13.54
N VAL A 86 -5.29 1.07 -12.73
CA VAL A 86 -5.56 1.25 -11.29
C VAL A 86 -4.27 1.67 -10.60
N LYS A 87 -4.30 2.82 -9.94
CA LYS A 87 -3.18 3.36 -9.16
C LYS A 87 -3.17 2.75 -7.75
N ILE A 88 -2.00 2.30 -7.29
CA ILE A 88 -1.84 1.76 -5.94
C ILE A 88 -1.44 2.88 -4.99
N VAL A 89 -2.19 3.01 -3.88
CA VAL A 89 -1.86 3.89 -2.76
C VAL A 89 -1.24 3.05 -1.64
N ALA A 90 -0.08 3.44 -1.14
CA ALA A 90 0.56 2.81 0.01
C ALA A 90 0.94 3.86 1.08
N SER A 91 0.70 3.66 2.38
CA SER A 91 0.05 2.52 3.04
C SER A 91 -1.27 2.90 3.71
N ASP A 92 -1.72 4.16 3.59
CA ASP A 92 -2.93 4.61 4.30
C ASP A 92 -2.74 4.50 5.83
N ASP A 93 -1.48 4.68 6.28
CA ASP A 93 -1.07 4.67 7.69
C ASP A 93 -0.70 6.07 8.16
N PHE A 94 0.07 6.21 9.24
CA PHE A 94 0.41 7.50 9.86
C PHE A 94 1.85 7.96 9.57
N GLY A 95 2.58 7.26 8.71
CA GLY A 95 4.01 7.46 8.48
C GLY A 95 4.37 7.57 7.00
N TRP A 96 5.68 7.51 6.73
CA TRP A 96 6.26 7.62 5.39
C TRP A 96 7.13 6.42 5.00
N GLY A 97 6.99 5.29 5.72
CA GLY A 97 7.81 4.09 5.54
C GLY A 97 7.86 3.56 4.10
N PRO A 98 6.73 3.50 3.36
CA PRO A 98 6.74 3.15 1.95
C PRO A 98 7.57 4.10 1.08
N ALA A 99 7.58 5.40 1.37
CA ALA A 99 8.41 6.34 0.63
C ALA A 99 9.92 6.10 0.88
N ASP A 100 10.29 5.74 2.10
CA ASP A 100 11.67 5.34 2.40
C ASP A 100 12.05 4.05 1.67
N GLU A 101 11.12 3.11 1.55
CA GLU A 101 11.36 1.86 0.85
C GLU A 101 11.48 2.04 -0.66
N ALA A 102 10.67 2.90 -1.25
CA ALA A 102 10.76 3.18 -2.69
C ALA A 102 12.10 3.77 -3.11
N GLN A 103 12.80 4.46 -2.20
CA GLN A 103 14.18 4.91 -2.42
C GLN A 103 15.21 3.76 -2.36
N ARG A 104 14.88 2.66 -1.66
CA ARG A 104 15.76 1.48 -1.49
C ARG A 104 15.50 0.39 -2.53
N ASP A 105 14.24 0.17 -2.89
CA ASP A 105 13.77 -0.83 -3.86
C ASP A 105 13.01 -0.12 -5.00
N PRO A 106 13.68 0.14 -6.14
CA PRO A 106 13.03 0.74 -7.32
C PRO A 106 11.88 -0.09 -7.88
N ALA A 107 11.89 -1.42 -7.72
CA ALA A 107 10.80 -2.28 -8.18
C ALA A 107 9.56 -2.11 -7.29
N PHE A 108 9.76 -1.88 -5.99
CA PHE A 108 8.67 -1.47 -5.10
C PHE A 108 8.18 -0.06 -5.46
N GLY A 109 9.09 0.89 -5.69
CA GLY A 109 8.74 2.24 -6.15
C GLY A 109 7.90 2.25 -7.43
N ALA A 110 8.22 1.40 -8.40
CA ALA A 110 7.46 1.26 -9.65
C ALA A 110 6.07 0.62 -9.46
N ALA A 111 5.84 -0.12 -8.37
CA ALA A 111 4.54 -0.69 -8.06
C ALA A 111 3.57 0.32 -7.42
N ILE A 112 4.08 1.40 -6.82
CA ILE A 112 3.30 2.37 -6.05
C ILE A 112 3.11 3.68 -6.82
N SER A 113 1.89 4.19 -6.83
CA SER A 113 1.56 5.46 -7.50
C SER A 113 1.43 6.63 -6.53
N VAL A 114 0.98 6.39 -5.30
CA VAL A 114 0.79 7.43 -4.28
C VAL A 114 1.25 6.92 -2.91
N TYR A 115 1.99 7.76 -2.20
CA TYR A 115 2.37 7.52 -0.81
C TYR A 115 1.40 8.25 0.13
N GLY A 116 0.44 7.52 0.71
CA GLY A 116 -0.65 8.08 1.52
C GLY A 116 -0.36 7.97 3.02
N SER A 117 -0.51 9.10 3.74
CA SER A 117 -0.29 9.21 5.19
C SER A 117 -1.41 10.03 5.86
N HIS A 118 -1.84 9.60 7.04
CA HIS A 118 -2.97 10.13 7.77
C HIS A 118 -2.51 11.07 8.87
N TYR A 119 -3.31 12.12 9.08
CA TYR A 119 -3.11 13.09 10.16
C TYR A 119 -1.71 13.70 10.16
N VAL A 120 -1.18 14.01 8.96
CA VAL A 120 0.14 14.62 8.80
C VAL A 120 0.29 15.94 9.59
N CYS A 121 -0.80 16.68 9.80
CA CYS A 121 -0.82 17.90 10.63
C CYS A 121 -1.23 17.65 12.10
N GLY A 122 -1.44 16.40 12.49
CA GLY A 122 -2.05 16.01 13.77
C GLY A 122 -3.50 15.48 13.63
N TYR A 123 -3.91 14.62 14.57
CA TYR A 123 -5.26 14.07 14.60
C TYR A 123 -6.25 15.14 15.05
N ARG A 124 -7.33 15.36 14.29
CA ARG A 124 -8.36 16.40 14.53
C ARG A 124 -7.79 17.83 14.58
N SER A 125 -6.73 18.10 13.83
CA SER A 125 -6.17 19.44 13.66
C SER A 125 -6.54 20.06 12.32
N ALA A 126 -6.30 21.36 12.17
CA ALA A 126 -6.40 22.03 10.88
C ALA A 126 -5.29 21.54 9.93
N LEU A 127 -5.63 21.34 8.65
CA LEU A 127 -4.66 20.99 7.61
C LEU A 127 -3.85 22.24 7.22
N SER A 128 -2.81 22.56 7.99
CA SER A 128 -1.91 23.69 7.75
C SER A 128 -0.55 23.25 7.21
N ASN A 129 0.42 22.93 8.08
CA ASN A 129 1.81 22.59 7.72
C ASN A 129 2.18 21.18 8.22
N GLY A 130 1.59 20.16 7.62
CA GLY A 130 1.88 18.76 7.96
C GLY A 130 3.25 18.33 7.41
N PRO A 131 4.19 17.87 8.24
CA PRO A 131 5.48 17.40 7.75
C PRO A 131 5.35 16.18 6.82
N SER A 132 6.17 16.18 5.77
CA SER A 132 6.48 15.00 4.96
C SER A 132 7.91 14.56 5.21
N SER A 133 8.24 13.27 5.04
CA SER A 133 9.64 12.85 5.11
C SER A 133 10.44 13.41 3.92
N THR A 134 11.75 13.64 4.12
CA THR A 134 12.65 14.07 3.04
C THR A 134 12.62 13.12 1.84
N ASN A 135 12.49 11.82 2.10
CA ASN A 135 12.42 10.80 1.04
C ASN A 135 11.11 10.85 0.27
N ALA A 136 9.98 11.10 0.93
CA ALA A 136 8.70 11.31 0.27
C ALA A 136 8.73 12.55 -0.65
N ILE A 137 9.36 13.63 -0.20
CA ILE A 137 9.54 14.84 -1.00
C ILE A 137 10.39 14.56 -2.24
N LYS A 138 11.46 13.76 -2.13
CA LYS A 138 12.32 13.39 -3.27
C LYS A 138 11.60 12.60 -4.35
N LEU A 139 10.66 11.71 -3.98
CA LEU A 139 9.90 10.92 -4.96
C LEU A 139 9.00 11.79 -5.86
N ARG A 140 8.57 12.97 -5.38
CA ARG A 140 7.79 13.93 -6.18
C ARG A 140 8.57 14.47 -7.39
N GLN A 141 9.89 14.50 -7.35
CA GLN A 141 10.72 15.09 -8.40
C GLN A 141 11.06 14.10 -9.53
N GLY A 142 10.65 12.83 -9.43
CA GLY A 142 11.08 11.76 -10.33
C GLY A 142 10.18 11.42 -11.51
N THR A 143 8.85 11.56 -11.42
CA THR A 143 7.96 11.02 -12.46
C THR A 143 6.53 11.54 -12.32
N LEU A 144 6.28 12.75 -12.82
CA LEU A 144 4.95 13.17 -13.28
C LEU A 144 5.14 13.87 -14.62
N GLY A 145 5.43 13.07 -15.65
CA GLY A 145 5.10 13.46 -17.02
C GLY A 145 3.60 13.27 -17.17
N GLU A 146 2.87 14.38 -17.16
CA GLU A 146 1.50 14.45 -17.70
C GLU A 146 1.52 14.23 -19.22
#